data_AF-A0AAV0ULS7-F1
#
_entry.id   AF-A0AAV0ULS7-F1
#
_cell.length_a   1.000
_cell.length_b   1.000
_cell.length_c   1.000
_cell.angle_alpha   90.00
_cell.angle_beta   90.00
_cell.angle_gamma   90.00
#
_symmetry.space_group_name_H-M   'P 1'
#
loop_
_entity.id
_entity.type
_entity.pdbx_description
1 polymer ?
#
loop_
_entity_poly.entity_id
_entity_poly.type
_entity_poly.pdbx_seq_one_letter_code
_entity_poly.pdbx_strand_id
1 'polypeptide(L)'
;MVKKLEVLVLGGLLGVPCVIILSKCAASPSLFAVHPAANAVAFLVCFPLGLYVMLERKRITNFRTRVLLVQTHLFSHVVAMLCLSIGGVAAFLTKNTFGKEHLTSTHSWVAVVTSLLSALNLFGGLVTTFGGKKTRWQWKDWMHRANGTLAVMAGGCSVILGIYSGTWGTTQLGEDLQVKVASSVAAAYLLLFLKVAMNSSKTSLTKVSD
;
A
#
# COMPACT_ATOMS: atom_id res chain seq x y z
N MET A 1 10.65 -13.22 20.10
CA MET A 1 10.08 -12.00 20.70
C MET A 1 10.04 -10.84 19.69
N VAL A 2 11.17 -10.47 19.08
CA VAL A 2 11.31 -9.36 18.10
C VAL A 2 10.27 -9.38 16.96
N LYS A 3 9.99 -10.54 16.35
CA LYS A 3 9.00 -10.62 15.25
C LYS A 3 7.56 -10.28 15.66
N LYS A 4 7.15 -10.71 16.86
CA LYS A 4 5.78 -10.43 17.36
C LYS A 4 5.65 -8.94 17.67
N LEU A 5 6.69 -8.35 18.25
CA LEU A 5 6.75 -6.92 18.50
C LEU A 5 6.74 -6.11 17.20
N GLU A 6 7.51 -6.51 16.18
CA GLU A 6 7.56 -5.84 14.88
C GLU A 6 6.18 -5.81 14.20
N VAL A 7 5.49 -6.96 14.14
CA VAL A 7 4.14 -7.05 13.58
C VAL A 7 3.15 -6.21 14.38
N LEU A 8 3.28 -6.20 15.71
CA LEU A 8 2.42 -5.42 16.59
C LEU A 8 2.64 -3.91 16.39
N VAL A 9 3.89 -3.47 16.27
CA VAL A 9 4.24 -2.06 16.03
C VAL A 9 3.78 -1.61 14.65
N LEU A 10 4.11 -2.34 13.58
CA LEU A 10 3.65 -2.01 12.23
C LEU A 10 2.12 -2.09 12.13
N GLY A 11 1.52 -3.10 12.75
CA GLY A 11 0.06 -3.27 12.82
C GLY A 11 -0.62 -2.12 13.53
N GLY A 12 -0.06 -1.60 14.63
CA GLY A 12 -0.56 -0.41 15.31
C GLY A 12 -0.39 0.85 14.48
N LEU A 13 0.82 1.10 13.97
CA LEU A 13 1.15 2.33 13.23
C LEU A 13 0.37 2.46 11.91
N LEU A 14 -0.07 1.35 11.32
CA LEU A 14 -0.90 1.34 10.11
C LEU A 14 -2.39 1.18 10.42
N GLY A 15 -2.72 0.28 11.34
CA GLY A 15 -4.09 -0.08 11.68
C GLY A 15 -4.84 1.04 12.40
N VAL A 16 -4.21 1.74 13.34
CA VAL A 16 -4.84 2.84 14.08
C VAL A 16 -5.23 3.99 13.14
N PRO A 17 -4.33 4.52 12.29
CA PRO A 17 -4.71 5.50 11.26
C PRO A 17 -5.82 5.02 10.32
N CYS A 18 -5.79 3.75 9.90
CA CYS A 18 -6.82 3.17 9.05
C CYS A 18 -8.20 3.21 9.72
N VAL A 19 -8.28 2.72 10.96
CA VAL A 19 -9.53 2.74 11.74
C VAL A 19 -10.03 4.16 11.95
N ILE A 20 -9.14 5.11 12.30
CA ILE A 20 -9.52 6.52 12.48
C ILE A 20 -10.15 7.09 11.20
N ILE A 21 -9.49 6.90 10.04
CA ILE A 21 -10.00 7.40 8.75
C ILE A 21 -11.36 6.78 8.44
N LEU A 22 -11.49 5.45 8.59
CA LEU A 22 -12.75 4.73 8.36
C LEU A 22 -13.86 5.23 9.28
N SER A 23 -13.58 5.43 10.57
CA SER A 23 -14.55 5.95 11.54
C SER A 23 -15.04 7.34 11.15
N LYS A 24 -14.14 8.23 10.68
CA LYS A 24 -14.54 9.57 10.22
C LYS A 24 -15.36 9.51 8.94
N CYS A 25 -14.99 8.65 7.99
CA CYS A 25 -15.79 8.45 6.78
C CYS A 25 -17.19 7.89 7.08
N ALA A 26 -17.30 6.98 8.05
CA ALA A 26 -18.57 6.42 8.47
C ALA A 26 -19.44 7.43 9.22
N ALA A 27 -18.83 8.31 10.03
CA ALA A 27 -19.54 9.35 10.77
C ALA A 27 -20.02 10.51 9.88
N SER A 28 -19.36 10.76 8.75
CA SER A 28 -19.73 11.80 7.79
C SER A 28 -19.85 11.21 6.37
N PRO A 29 -20.86 10.36 6.12
CA PRO A 29 -20.99 9.61 4.87
C PRO A 29 -21.22 10.56 3.69
N SER A 30 -20.48 10.32 2.62
CA SER A 30 -20.64 11.00 1.33
C SER A 30 -20.00 10.15 0.25
N LEU A 31 -20.31 10.41 -1.03
CA LEU A 31 -19.61 9.76 -2.13
C LEU A 31 -18.10 9.99 -2.02
N PHE A 32 -17.68 11.21 -1.65
CA PHE A 32 -16.26 11.51 -1.45
C PHE A 32 -15.66 10.73 -0.29
N ALA A 33 -16.38 10.48 0.81
CA ALA A 33 -15.86 9.73 1.97
C ALA A 33 -15.43 8.29 1.62
N VAL A 34 -15.97 7.72 0.54
CA VAL A 34 -15.51 6.43 -0.01
C VAL A 34 -14.05 6.50 -0.47
N HIS A 35 -13.59 7.65 -0.96
CA HIS A 35 -12.21 7.83 -1.43
C HIS A 35 -11.16 7.64 -0.33
N PRO A 36 -11.12 8.43 0.76
CA PRO A 36 -10.16 8.21 1.84
C PRO A 36 -10.40 6.89 2.57
N ALA A 37 -11.64 6.39 2.68
CA ALA A 37 -11.93 5.10 3.28
C ALA A 37 -11.29 3.93 2.50
N ALA A 38 -11.54 3.85 1.20
CA ALA A 38 -11.01 2.78 0.36
C ALA A 38 -9.48 2.89 0.23
N ASN A 39 -8.94 4.10 0.11
CA ASN A 39 -7.49 4.30 0.07
C ASN A 39 -6.80 3.97 1.39
N ALA A 40 -7.44 4.20 2.54
CA ALA A 40 -6.92 3.75 3.83
C ALA A 40 -6.81 2.22 3.89
N VAL A 41 -7.84 1.48 3.46
CA VAL A 41 -7.76 0.02 3.39
C VAL A 41 -6.67 -0.43 2.42
N ALA A 42 -6.60 0.16 1.23
CA ALA A 42 -5.60 -0.21 0.22
C ALA A 42 -4.16 0.01 0.72
N PHE A 43 -3.84 1.23 1.14
CA PHE A 43 -2.46 1.63 1.45
C PHE A 43 -2.05 1.39 2.90
N LEU A 44 -2.97 1.33 3.86
CA LEU A 44 -2.61 1.08 5.25
C LEU A 44 -2.73 -0.40 5.63
N VAL A 45 -3.49 -1.20 4.89
CA VAL A 45 -3.68 -2.63 5.22
C VAL A 45 -3.14 -3.51 4.10
N CYS A 46 -3.75 -3.44 2.92
CA CYS A 46 -3.56 -4.46 1.89
C CYS A 46 -2.15 -4.42 1.25
N PHE A 47 -1.70 -3.26 0.77
CA PHE A 47 -0.37 -3.12 0.17
C PHE A 47 0.77 -3.40 1.17
N PRO A 48 0.77 -2.85 2.40
CA PRO A 48 1.79 -3.17 3.40
C PRO A 48 1.81 -4.65 3.76
N LEU A 49 0.64 -5.30 3.93
CA LEU A 49 0.55 -6.73 4.17
C LEU A 49 1.21 -7.52 3.03
N GLY A 50 0.85 -7.19 1.78
CA GLY A 50 1.40 -7.82 0.59
C GLY A 50 2.92 -7.71 0.49
N LEU A 51 3.48 -6.56 0.83
CA LEU A 51 4.94 -6.38 0.88
C LEU A 51 5.56 -7.16 2.05
N TYR A 52 4.95 -7.08 3.24
CA TYR A 52 5.47 -7.71 4.45
C TYR A 52 5.57 -9.23 4.32
N VAL A 53 4.53 -9.90 3.78
CA VAL A 53 4.55 -11.36 3.59
C VAL A 53 5.66 -11.80 2.63
N MET A 54 5.99 -10.97 1.63
CA MET A 54 7.09 -11.25 0.70
C MET A 54 8.46 -11.06 1.34
N LEU A 55 8.59 -10.14 2.29
CA LEU A 55 9.81 -9.97 3.09
C LEU A 55 10.01 -11.14 4.05
N GLU A 56 8.95 -11.64 4.69
CA GLU A 56 9.05 -12.82 5.55
C GLU A 56 9.26 -14.12 4.77
N ARG A 57 8.69 -14.24 3.56
CA ARG A 57 8.91 -15.40 2.68
C ARG A 57 10.38 -15.71 2.46
N LYS A 58 11.27 -14.70 2.43
CA LYS A 58 12.73 -14.90 2.26
C LYS A 58 13.36 -15.80 3.33
N ARG A 59 12.74 -15.92 4.50
CA ARG A 59 13.22 -16.70 5.66
C ARG A 59 12.55 -18.07 5.78
N ILE A 60 11.59 -18.38 4.91
CA ILE A 60 10.82 -19.62 4.95
C ILE A 60 11.40 -20.58 3.91
N THR A 61 11.71 -21.80 4.32
CA THR A 61 12.21 -22.86 3.44
C THR A 61 11.08 -23.75 2.92
N ASN A 62 10.04 -24.00 3.74
CA ASN A 62 8.91 -24.86 3.38
C ASN A 62 8.18 -24.35 2.11
N PHE A 63 8.11 -25.19 1.08
CA PHE A 63 7.54 -24.82 -0.22
C PHE A 63 6.05 -24.44 -0.13
N ARG A 64 5.23 -25.23 0.58
CA ARG A 64 3.78 -24.96 0.71
C ARG A 64 3.53 -23.61 1.37
N THR A 65 4.23 -23.33 2.47
CA THR A 65 4.14 -22.03 3.15
C THR A 65 4.60 -20.88 2.25
N ARG A 66 5.67 -21.07 1.48
CA ARG A 66 6.13 -20.04 0.52
C ARG A 66 5.14 -19.78 -0.61
N VAL A 67 4.39 -20.79 -1.06
CA VAL A 67 3.31 -20.63 -2.04
C VAL A 67 2.15 -19.86 -1.42
N LEU A 68 1.73 -20.24 -0.20
CA LEU A 68 0.67 -19.53 0.53
C LEU A 68 1.00 -18.04 0.69
N LEU A 69 2.24 -17.70 1.09
CA LEU A 69 2.65 -16.29 1.22
C LEU A 69 2.59 -15.52 -0.10
N VAL A 70 2.89 -16.16 -1.24
CA VAL A 70 2.74 -15.52 -2.56
C VAL A 70 1.26 -15.37 -2.94
N GLN A 71 0.42 -16.33 -2.59
CA GLN A 71 -1.03 -16.21 -2.79
C GLN A 71 -1.61 -15.09 -1.93
N THR A 72 -1.20 -14.96 -0.67
CA THR A 72 -1.57 -13.83 0.19
C THR A 72 -1.08 -12.49 -0.37
N HIS A 73 0.15 -12.44 -0.90
CA HIS A 73 0.68 -11.26 -1.60
C HIS A 73 -0.20 -10.87 -2.78
N LEU A 74 -0.53 -11.82 -3.66
CA LEU A 74 -1.40 -11.56 -4.80
C LEU A 74 -2.80 -11.12 -4.36
N PHE A 75 -3.42 -11.86 -3.45
CA PHE A 75 -4.77 -11.58 -2.96
C PHE A 75 -4.86 -10.18 -2.35
N SER A 76 -3.92 -9.83 -1.46
CA SER A 76 -3.89 -8.50 -0.84
C SER A 76 -3.70 -7.39 -1.86
N HIS A 77 -2.84 -7.55 -2.87
CA HIS A 77 -2.68 -6.55 -3.94
C HIS A 77 -3.91 -6.43 -4.84
N VAL A 78 -4.61 -7.52 -5.14
CA VAL A 78 -5.87 -7.46 -5.90
C VAL A 78 -6.93 -6.69 -5.11
N VAL A 79 -7.12 -6.99 -3.83
CA VAL A 79 -8.04 -6.24 -2.97
C VAL A 79 -7.64 -4.77 -2.88
N ALA A 80 -6.35 -4.47 -2.72
CA ALA A 80 -5.85 -3.10 -2.70
C ALA A 80 -6.18 -2.34 -3.99
N MET A 81 -6.00 -2.98 -5.15
CA MET A 81 -6.32 -2.37 -6.44
C MET A 81 -7.81 -2.14 -6.63
N LEU A 82 -8.67 -3.05 -6.16
CA LEU A 82 -10.12 -2.84 -6.17
C LEU A 82 -10.51 -1.63 -5.31
N CYS A 83 -9.99 -1.55 -4.08
CA CYS A 83 -10.20 -0.39 -3.21
C CYS A 83 -9.69 0.90 -3.85
N LEU A 84 -8.50 0.88 -4.45
CA LEU A 84 -7.91 2.04 -5.12
C LEU A 84 -8.77 2.52 -6.30
N SER A 85 -9.29 1.60 -7.11
CA SER A 85 -10.22 1.90 -8.20
C SER A 85 -11.53 2.50 -7.69
N ILE A 86 -12.15 1.89 -6.67
CA ILE A 86 -13.38 2.41 -6.06
C ILE A 86 -13.16 3.81 -5.50
N GLY A 87 -12.07 4.02 -4.75
CA GLY A 87 -11.72 5.31 -4.20
C GLY A 87 -11.44 6.35 -5.29
N GLY A 88 -10.75 5.97 -6.36
CA GLY A 88 -10.50 6.83 -7.52
C GLY A 88 -11.79 7.26 -8.22
N VAL A 89 -12.69 6.32 -8.50
CA VAL A 89 -14.01 6.59 -9.10
C VAL A 89 -14.84 7.50 -8.20
N ALA A 90 -14.87 7.25 -6.90
CA ALA A 90 -15.58 8.09 -5.94
C ALA A 90 -15.09 9.55 -5.95
N ALA A 91 -13.76 9.77 -5.98
CA ALA A 91 -13.20 11.11 -6.09
C ALA A 91 -13.50 11.77 -7.44
N PHE A 92 -13.41 11.01 -8.54
CA PHE A 92 -13.70 11.50 -9.89
C PHE A 92 -15.17 11.94 -10.03
N LEU A 93 -16.10 11.09 -9.63
CA LEU A 93 -17.53 11.38 -9.69
C LEU A 93 -17.89 12.56 -8.79
N THR A 94 -17.35 12.62 -7.57
CA THR A 94 -17.55 13.78 -6.68
C THR A 94 -17.10 15.07 -7.37
N LYS A 95 -15.90 15.10 -7.96
CA LYS A 95 -15.40 16.29 -8.64
C LYS A 95 -16.29 16.70 -9.81
N ASN A 96 -16.75 15.74 -10.61
CA ASN A 96 -17.69 16.03 -11.69
C ASN A 96 -19.01 16.62 -11.18
N THR A 97 -19.59 16.06 -10.12
CA THR A 97 -20.84 16.56 -9.53
C THR A 97 -20.72 18.01 -9.05
N PHE A 98 -19.56 18.40 -8.53
CA PHE A 98 -19.31 19.77 -8.04
C PHE A 98 -18.59 20.67 -9.05
N GLY A 99 -18.43 20.26 -10.31
CA GLY A 99 -17.75 21.05 -11.34
C GLY A 99 -16.29 21.40 -11.04
N LYS A 100 -15.59 20.57 -10.26
CA LYS A 100 -14.19 20.80 -9.86
C LYS A 100 -13.21 20.20 -10.86
N GLU A 101 -12.11 20.92 -11.10
CA GLU A 101 -11.02 20.44 -11.94
C GLU A 101 -10.33 19.18 -11.38
N HIS A 102 -9.85 18.33 -12.30
CA HIS A 102 -9.14 17.10 -11.99
C HIS A 102 -7.63 17.30 -12.02
N LEU A 103 -6.90 16.46 -11.28
CA LEU A 103 -5.42 16.41 -11.32
C LEU A 103 -4.70 17.75 -11.03
N THR A 104 -5.29 18.59 -10.17
CA THR A 104 -4.74 19.92 -9.83
C THR A 104 -3.83 19.93 -8.61
N SER A 105 -3.73 18.83 -7.86
CA SER A 105 -2.92 18.76 -6.63
C SER A 105 -1.77 17.77 -6.73
N THR A 106 -0.69 18.01 -5.97
CA THR A 106 0.44 17.07 -5.84
C THR A 106 -0.02 15.68 -5.42
N HIS A 107 -0.97 15.59 -4.48
CA HIS A 107 -1.60 14.33 -4.08
C HIS A 107 -2.17 13.58 -5.30
N SER A 108 -2.95 14.25 -6.15
CA SER A 108 -3.57 13.61 -7.31
C SER A 108 -2.57 13.13 -8.35
N TRP A 109 -1.49 13.87 -8.60
CA TRP A 109 -0.41 13.42 -9.49
C TRP A 109 0.33 12.20 -8.93
N VAL A 110 0.73 12.24 -7.65
CA VAL A 110 1.39 11.11 -6.99
C VAL A 110 0.47 9.89 -6.97
N ALA A 111 -0.83 10.08 -6.73
CA ALA A 111 -1.82 9.01 -6.75
C ALA A 111 -1.94 8.36 -8.14
N VAL A 112 -1.98 9.14 -9.22
CA VAL A 112 -2.03 8.60 -10.60
C VAL A 112 -0.78 7.80 -10.92
N VAL A 113 0.40 8.36 -10.66
CA VAL A 113 1.68 7.67 -10.90
C VAL A 113 1.73 6.37 -10.09
N THR A 114 1.40 6.42 -8.80
CA THR A 114 1.35 5.24 -7.93
C THR A 114 0.38 4.19 -8.44
N SER A 115 -0.81 4.60 -8.90
CA SER A 115 -1.84 3.69 -9.41
C SER A 115 -1.39 3.00 -10.69
N LEU A 116 -0.76 3.75 -11.61
CA LEU A 116 -0.22 3.20 -12.85
C LEU A 116 0.91 2.20 -12.58
N LEU A 117 1.87 2.57 -11.73
CA LEU A 117 2.96 1.66 -11.34
C LEU A 117 2.40 0.39 -10.67
N SER A 118 1.43 0.54 -9.77
CA SER A 118 0.80 -0.60 -9.09
C SER A 118 0.06 -1.51 -10.06
N ALA A 119 -0.72 -0.94 -10.99
CA ALA A 119 -1.46 -1.68 -11.99
C ALA A 119 -0.52 -2.46 -12.92
N LEU A 120 0.47 -1.79 -13.51
CA LEU A 120 1.46 -2.43 -14.39
C LEU A 120 2.22 -3.54 -13.65
N ASN A 121 2.60 -3.31 -12.40
CA ASN A 121 3.29 -4.30 -11.59
C ASN A 121 2.42 -5.52 -11.26
N LEU A 122 1.13 -5.31 -10.97
CA LEU A 122 0.16 -6.39 -10.75
C LEU A 122 -0.07 -7.20 -12.03
N PHE A 123 -0.36 -6.53 -13.15
CA PHE A 123 -0.59 -7.21 -14.43
C PHE A 123 0.64 -7.99 -14.89
N GLY A 124 1.83 -7.40 -14.82
CA GLY A 124 3.09 -8.10 -15.12
C GLY A 124 3.28 -9.33 -14.21
N GLY A 125 2.93 -9.22 -12.92
CA GLY A 125 2.97 -10.34 -11.98
C GLY A 125 1.95 -11.44 -12.30
N LEU A 126 0.74 -11.07 -12.69
CA LEU A 126 -0.32 -11.99 -13.13
C LEU A 126 0.09 -12.74 -14.39
N VAL A 127 0.55 -12.03 -15.42
CA VAL A 127 1.06 -12.63 -16.67
C VAL A 127 2.21 -13.58 -16.38
N THR A 128 3.16 -13.19 -15.53
CA THR A 128 4.29 -14.07 -15.16
C THR A 128 3.83 -15.32 -14.40
N THR A 129 2.79 -15.20 -13.58
CA THR A 129 2.28 -16.30 -12.74
C THR A 129 1.38 -17.27 -13.52
N PHE A 130 0.53 -16.76 -14.42
CA PHE A 130 -0.54 -17.53 -15.07
C PHE A 130 -0.45 -17.62 -16.59
N GLY A 131 0.41 -16.83 -17.26
CA GLY A 131 0.45 -16.74 -18.72
C GLY A 131 1.07 -17.94 -19.43
N GLY A 132 1.65 -18.90 -18.70
CA GLY A 132 2.21 -20.13 -19.26
C GLY A 132 1.29 -21.35 -19.11
N LYS A 133 1.69 -22.49 -19.68
CA LYS A 133 0.94 -23.76 -19.58
C LYS A 133 0.74 -24.28 -18.15
N LYS A 134 1.57 -23.85 -17.19
CA LYS A 134 1.49 -24.22 -15.77
C LYS A 134 1.61 -22.96 -14.92
N THR A 135 0.83 -22.89 -13.84
CA THR A 135 0.92 -21.79 -12.87
C THR A 135 2.28 -21.80 -12.18
N ARG A 136 2.96 -20.65 -12.19
CA ARG A 136 4.28 -20.46 -11.57
C ARG A 136 4.13 -19.56 -10.35
N TRP A 137 3.98 -20.17 -9.17
CA TRP A 137 3.87 -19.41 -7.91
C TRP A 137 5.21 -18.91 -7.36
N GLN A 138 6.34 -19.39 -7.88
CA GLN A 138 7.66 -19.10 -7.31
C GLN A 138 8.61 -18.64 -8.42
N TRP A 139 8.49 -17.38 -8.82
CA TRP A 139 9.42 -16.72 -9.73
C TRP A 139 10.21 -15.62 -9.01
N LYS A 140 11.28 -15.17 -9.64
CA LYS A 140 12.12 -14.07 -9.16
C LYS A 140 12.31 -13.13 -10.33
N ASP A 141 11.89 -11.89 -10.14
CA ASP A 141 12.17 -10.81 -11.06
C ASP A 141 12.62 -9.60 -10.25
N TRP A 142 13.61 -8.88 -10.75
CA TRP A 142 14.12 -7.71 -10.05
C TRP A 142 13.25 -6.48 -10.32
N MET A 143 12.73 -6.32 -11.55
CA MET A 143 11.90 -5.18 -11.92
C MET A 143 10.59 -5.17 -11.14
N HIS A 144 9.89 -6.30 -11.07
CA HIS A 144 8.66 -6.45 -10.29
C HIS A 144 8.88 -6.12 -8.80
N ARG A 145 10.03 -6.52 -8.25
CA ARG A 145 10.37 -6.21 -6.86
C ARG A 145 10.65 -4.72 -6.66
N ALA A 146 11.44 -4.11 -7.55
CA ALA A 146 11.79 -2.70 -7.48
C ALA A 146 10.54 -1.82 -7.69
N ASN A 147 9.81 -2.02 -8.79
CA ASN A 147 8.60 -1.26 -9.12
C ASN A 147 7.50 -1.46 -8.09
N GLY A 148 7.27 -2.69 -7.62
CA GLY A 148 6.30 -2.97 -6.56
C GLY A 148 6.66 -2.27 -5.25
N THR A 149 7.94 -2.25 -4.87
CA THR A 149 8.38 -1.52 -3.67
C THR A 149 8.18 -0.01 -3.84
N LEU A 150 8.61 0.55 -4.97
CA LEU A 150 8.44 1.97 -5.26
C LEU A 150 6.97 2.39 -5.24
N ALA A 151 6.09 1.58 -5.83
CA ALA A 151 4.65 1.83 -5.83
C ALA A 151 4.07 1.83 -4.40
N VAL A 152 4.44 0.86 -3.56
CA VAL A 152 4.00 0.84 -2.15
C VAL A 152 4.47 2.11 -1.42
N MET A 153 5.75 2.46 -1.54
CA MET A 153 6.31 3.64 -0.86
C MET A 153 5.68 4.95 -1.34
N ALA A 154 5.50 5.12 -2.65
CA ALA A 154 4.80 6.26 -3.23
C ALA A 154 3.34 6.35 -2.75
N GLY A 155 2.69 5.20 -2.53
CA GLY A 155 1.38 5.09 -1.90
C GLY A 155 1.33 5.65 -0.49
N GLY A 156 2.31 5.33 0.35
CA GLY A 156 2.42 5.90 1.70
C GLY A 156 2.55 7.43 1.68
N CYS A 157 3.40 7.96 0.80
CA CYS A 157 3.49 9.41 0.56
C CYS A 157 2.17 9.99 0.07
N SER A 158 1.48 9.30 -0.84
CA SER A 158 0.18 9.72 -1.36
C SER A 158 -0.89 9.83 -0.28
N VAL A 159 -0.93 8.89 0.68
CA VAL A 159 -1.84 8.97 1.83
C VAL A 159 -1.59 10.21 2.66
N ILE A 160 -0.32 10.49 3.02
CA ILE A 160 0.05 11.67 3.80
C ILE A 160 -0.35 12.95 3.04
N LEU A 161 0.00 13.03 1.75
CA LEU A 161 -0.41 14.15 0.91
C LEU A 161 -1.94 14.28 0.83
N GLY A 162 -2.68 13.18 0.76
CA GLY A 162 -4.14 13.17 0.71
C GLY A 162 -4.79 13.69 1.99
N ILE A 163 -4.21 13.37 3.15
CA ILE A 163 -4.62 13.90 4.45
C ILE A 163 -4.49 15.44 4.49
N TYR A 164 -3.46 16.00 3.84
CA TYR A 164 -3.26 17.45 3.76
C TYR A 164 -3.81 18.10 2.49
N SER A 165 -4.35 17.33 1.55
CA SER A 165 -4.87 17.84 0.29
C SER A 165 -6.34 18.20 0.42
N GLY A 166 -6.67 19.44 0.04
CA GLY A 166 -8.04 19.95 0.17
C GLY A 166 -8.45 20.08 1.63
N THR A 167 -9.75 19.99 1.89
CA THR A 167 -10.33 20.30 3.21
C THR A 167 -10.75 19.06 4.00
N TRP A 168 -10.72 17.86 3.44
CA TRP A 168 -11.24 16.67 4.14
C TRP A 168 -10.47 16.37 5.42
N GLY A 169 -9.13 16.32 5.37
CA GLY A 169 -8.34 16.02 6.57
C GLY A 169 -8.47 17.08 7.65
N THR A 170 -8.46 18.37 7.28
CA THR A 170 -8.63 19.46 8.25
C THR A 170 -10.03 19.45 8.87
N THR A 171 -11.08 19.24 8.08
CA THR A 171 -12.47 19.23 8.56
C THR A 171 -12.85 17.99 9.37
N GLN A 172 -12.35 16.81 8.99
CA GLN A 172 -12.76 15.55 9.62
C GLN A 172 -11.84 15.11 10.77
N LEU A 173 -10.54 15.41 10.68
CA LEU A 173 -9.56 15.05 11.70
C LEU A 173 -9.29 16.21 12.67
N GLY A 174 -9.28 17.46 12.18
CA GLY A 174 -8.72 18.59 12.92
C GLY A 174 -7.19 18.51 12.97
N GLU A 175 -6.53 19.62 13.32
CA GLU A 175 -5.07 19.76 13.19
C GLU A 175 -4.29 18.70 13.99
N ASP A 176 -4.65 18.47 15.25
CA ASP A 176 -3.95 17.53 16.13
C ASP A 176 -4.02 16.08 15.60
N LEU A 177 -5.21 15.61 15.25
CA LEU A 177 -5.38 14.24 14.76
C LEU A 177 -4.81 14.07 13.34
N GLN A 178 -4.89 15.12 12.51
CA GLN A 178 -4.29 15.13 11.18
C GLN A 178 -2.78 14.87 11.25
N VAL A 179 -2.08 15.57 12.13
CA VAL A 179 -0.64 15.38 12.36
C VAL A 179 -0.37 13.97 12.90
N LYS A 180 -1.12 13.51 13.90
CA LYS A 180 -0.93 12.16 14.49
C LYS A 180 -1.09 11.04 13.45
N VAL A 181 -2.12 11.12 12.62
CA VAL A 181 -2.37 10.16 11.53
C VAL A 181 -1.22 10.20 10.52
N ALA A 182 -0.83 11.40 10.06
CA ALA A 182 0.25 11.56 9.09
C ALA A 182 1.60 11.05 9.62
N SER A 183 1.97 11.41 10.86
CA SER A 183 3.21 10.96 11.50
C SER A 183 3.24 9.45 11.73
N SER A 184 2.10 8.84 12.10
CA SER A 184 2.00 7.38 12.26
C SER A 184 2.21 6.65 10.93
N VAL A 185 1.57 7.13 9.86
CA VAL A 185 1.75 6.59 8.51
C VAL A 185 3.21 6.75 8.05
N ALA A 186 3.82 7.93 8.27
CA ALA A 186 5.21 8.17 7.92
C ALA A 186 6.17 7.21 8.65
N ALA A 187 5.98 7.04 9.97
CA ALA A 187 6.78 6.11 10.77
C ALA A 187 6.62 4.65 10.30
N ALA A 188 5.39 4.21 10.01
CA ALA A 188 5.14 2.86 9.51
C ALA A 188 5.86 2.60 8.18
N TYR A 189 5.73 3.52 7.22
CA TYR A 189 6.34 3.39 5.90
C TYR A 189 7.86 3.49 5.95
N LEU A 190 8.42 4.32 6.83
CA LEU A 190 9.85 4.36 7.08
C LEU A 190 10.37 3.03 7.64
N LEU A 191 9.69 2.45 8.64
CA LEU A 191 10.04 1.14 9.18
C LEU A 191 9.96 0.03 8.11
N LEU A 192 8.91 0.06 7.28
CA LEU A 192 8.75 -0.91 6.19
C LEU A 192 9.86 -0.75 5.14
N PHE A 193 10.22 0.49 4.78
CA PHE A 193 11.33 0.79 3.89
C PHE A 193 12.67 0.29 4.45
N LEU A 194 12.97 0.58 5.72
CA LEU A 194 14.18 0.09 6.38
C LEU A 194 14.25 -1.44 6.35
N LYS A 195 13.13 -2.12 6.62
CA LYS A 195 13.05 -3.59 6.51
C LYS A 195 13.34 -4.08 5.09
N VAL A 196 12.85 -3.40 4.05
CA VAL A 196 13.17 -3.72 2.66
C VAL A 196 14.67 -3.56 2.40
N ALA A 197 15.25 -2.42 2.79
CA ALA A 197 16.67 -2.11 2.59
C ALA A 197 17.58 -3.15 3.26
N MET A 198 17.35 -3.44 4.55
CA MET A 198 18.13 -4.43 5.30
C MET A 198 18.03 -5.85 4.69
N ASN A 199 16.87 -6.21 4.14
CA ASN A 199 16.67 -7.50 3.48
C ASN A 199 17.30 -7.57 2.08
N SER A 200 17.69 -6.45 1.49
CA SER A 200 18.42 -6.40 0.21
C SER A 200 19.93 -6.50 0.46
N SER A 201 20.47 -5.78 1.45
CA SER A 201 21.90 -5.83 1.80
C SER A 201 22.37 -7.21 2.27
N LYS A 202 21.53 -7.98 2.97
CA LYS A 202 21.88 -9.36 3.36
C LYS A 202 22.02 -10.32 2.17
N THR A 203 21.38 -10.01 1.03
CA THR A 203 21.48 -10.84 -0.18
C THR A 203 22.72 -10.52 -1.01
N SER A 204 23.30 -9.32 -0.89
CA SER A 204 24.53 -8.96 -1.60
C SER A 204 25.78 -9.51 -0.92
N LEU A 205 25.82 -9.54 0.42
CA LEU A 205 26.97 -10.06 1.18
C LEU A 205 27.20 -11.57 0.96
N THR A 206 26.13 -12.35 0.78
CA THR A 206 26.24 -13.79 0.50
C THR A 206 26.65 -14.12 -0.94
N LYS A 207 26.71 -13.13 -1.85
CA LYS A 207 27.11 -13.33 -3.25
C LYS A 207 28.59 -13.04 -3.52
N VAL A 208 29.30 -12.46 -2.56
CA VAL A 208 30.73 -12.09 -2.68
C VAL A 208 31.62 -13.16 -2.03
N SER A 209 31.03 -14.17 -1.38
CA SER A 209 31.73 -15.23 -0.65
C SER A 209 31.78 -16.59 -1.38
N ASP A 210 31.35 -16.64 -2.64
CA ASP A 210 31.48 -17.81 -3.55
C ASP A 210 32.34 -17.42 -4.75
#